data_AF-A0A7X3Y730-F1
#
_entry.id   AF-A0A7X3Y730-F1
#
_cell.length_a   1.000
_cell.length_b   1.000
_cell.length_c   1.000
_cell.angle_alpha   90.00
_cell.angle_beta   90.00
_cell.angle_gamma   90.00
#
_symmetry.space_group_name_H-M   'P 1'
#
loop_
_entity.id
_entity.type
_entity.pdbx_description
1 polymer ?
#
loop_
_entity_poly.entity_id
_entity_poly.type
_entity_poly.pdbx_seq_one_letter_code
_entity_poly.pdbx_strand_id
1 'polypeptide(L)'
;MPKKASGRADRNGRTIVELMNMFPNEAAATVWFEDAIWPDGRHCPHCGNVETTETKNRKPMPYWCGGCRSYFSVRTGAPMQRSKIPLRKWAIAIYLVLTSLKSVSSMKLHRELGISQVTAWFMLHRIREAWADDDDQFDGPVDETYTGGKRANMSKAKRKELAEAGVGRGTVGKTIVVSMKDRDMNEVRAEVFPDTTEPTLQAFVREHAKPGATL
;
A
#
# COMPACT_ATOMS: atom_id res chain seq x y z
N MET A 1 -8.33 3.17 -12.91
CA MET A 1 -8.90 4.52 -13.20
C MET A 1 -7.75 5.52 -13.25
N PRO A 2 -7.54 6.27 -14.36
CA PRO A 2 -6.40 7.17 -14.49
C PRO A 2 -6.55 8.36 -13.53
N LYS A 3 -5.65 8.45 -12.54
CA LYS A 3 -5.65 9.52 -11.53
C LYS A 3 -5.00 10.78 -12.11
N LYS A 4 -5.80 11.67 -12.71
CA LYS A 4 -5.38 13.05 -13.05
C LYS A 4 -4.94 13.80 -11.78
N ALA A 5 -4.00 14.74 -11.94
CA ALA A 5 -3.57 15.63 -10.85
C ALA A 5 -4.76 16.36 -10.20
N SER A 6 -4.65 16.66 -8.91
CA SER A 6 -5.70 17.30 -8.09
C SER A 6 -6.31 18.51 -8.81
N GLY A 7 -7.58 18.39 -9.18
CA GLY A 7 -8.29 19.39 -9.98
C GLY A 7 -9.77 19.44 -9.62
N ARG A 8 -10.62 19.93 -10.53
CA ARG A 8 -12.06 20.12 -10.27
C ARG A 8 -12.79 18.82 -9.82
N ALA A 9 -12.27 17.65 -10.19
CA ALA A 9 -12.79 16.34 -9.78
C ALA A 9 -12.57 15.99 -8.29
N ASP A 10 -11.54 16.55 -7.64
CA ASP A 10 -11.23 16.33 -6.22
C ASP A 10 -12.19 17.09 -5.29
N ARG A 11 -13.06 17.94 -5.86
CA ARG A 11 -14.07 18.73 -5.11
C ARG A 11 -15.31 17.92 -4.71
N ASN A 12 -15.50 16.75 -5.30
CA ASN A 12 -16.73 15.93 -5.15
C ASN A 12 -16.53 14.70 -4.24
N GLY A 13 -15.45 14.66 -3.45
CA GLY A 13 -15.22 13.61 -2.47
C GLY A 13 -16.04 13.81 -1.19
N ARG A 14 -16.32 12.71 -0.47
CA ARG A 14 -16.87 12.80 0.89
C ARG A 14 -15.93 13.61 1.76
N THR A 15 -16.47 14.42 2.65
CA THR A 15 -15.69 15.14 3.65
C THR A 15 -15.37 14.24 4.85
N ILE A 16 -14.37 14.62 5.63
CA ILE A 16 -14.07 13.93 6.90
C ILE A 16 -15.26 13.99 7.88
N VAL A 17 -16.06 15.06 7.86
CA VAL A 17 -17.24 15.21 8.72
C VAL A 17 -18.32 14.20 8.32
N GLU A 18 -18.59 14.07 7.02
CA GLU A 18 -19.53 13.07 6.50
C GLU A 18 -19.06 11.65 6.82
N LEU A 19 -17.76 11.37 6.70
CA LEU A 19 -17.18 10.09 7.08
C LEU A 19 -17.44 9.77 8.56
N MET A 20 -17.19 10.73 9.45
CA MET A 20 -17.41 10.54 10.88
C MET A 20 -18.89 10.30 11.21
N ASN A 21 -19.81 10.90 10.46
CA ASN A 21 -21.25 10.69 10.58
C ASN A 21 -21.70 9.32 10.06
N MET A 22 -21.04 8.76 9.03
CA MET A 22 -21.29 7.39 8.56
C MET A 22 -20.90 6.33 9.59
N PHE A 23 -19.90 6.63 10.43
CA PHE A 23 -19.38 5.70 11.43
C PHE A 23 -19.54 6.24 12.85
N PRO A 24 -20.78 6.37 13.38
CA PRO A 24 -20.98 6.82 14.76
C PRO A 24 -20.49 5.80 15.78
N ASN A 25 -20.55 4.51 15.45
CA ASN A 25 -20.14 3.40 16.32
C ASN A 25 -19.50 2.24 15.51
N GLU A 26 -18.99 1.25 16.24
CA GLU A 26 -18.32 0.08 15.64
C GLU A 26 -19.28 -0.81 14.84
N ALA A 27 -20.57 -0.86 15.21
CA ALA A 27 -21.57 -1.65 14.50
C ALA A 27 -21.84 -1.08 13.10
N ALA A 28 -21.96 0.25 12.98
CA ALA A 28 -22.10 0.93 11.68
C ALA A 28 -20.89 0.68 10.77
N ALA A 29 -19.67 0.72 11.33
CA ALA A 29 -18.47 0.37 10.58
C ALA A 29 -18.47 -1.11 10.14
N THR A 30 -18.95 -2.00 11.01
CA THR A 30 -19.08 -3.43 10.70
C THR A 30 -19.99 -3.65 9.50
N VAL A 31 -21.22 -3.12 9.52
CA VAL A 31 -22.18 -3.23 8.40
C VAL A 31 -21.59 -2.66 7.11
N TRP A 32 -20.96 -1.50 7.17
CA TRP A 32 -20.35 -0.90 5.98
C TRP A 32 -19.24 -1.77 5.37
N PHE A 33 -18.41 -2.43 6.19
CA PHE A 33 -17.42 -3.38 5.69
C PHE A 33 -18.07 -4.67 5.18
N GLU A 34 -19.17 -5.13 5.79
CA GLU A 34 -19.95 -6.27 5.29
C GLU A 34 -20.46 -5.95 3.87
N ASP A 35 -21.09 -4.80 3.67
CA ASP A 35 -21.62 -4.36 2.38
C ASP A 35 -20.52 -4.15 1.33
N ALA A 36 -19.37 -3.61 1.74
CA ALA A 36 -18.25 -3.35 0.83
C ALA A 36 -17.53 -4.63 0.39
N ILE A 37 -17.39 -5.61 1.28
CA ILE A 37 -16.67 -6.88 0.99
C ILE A 37 -17.62 -7.89 0.33
N TRP A 38 -18.91 -7.84 0.67
CA TRP A 38 -19.93 -8.79 0.21
C TRP A 38 -21.12 -8.09 -0.44
N PRO A 39 -20.92 -7.37 -1.56
CA PRO A 39 -22.00 -6.62 -2.22
C PRO A 39 -23.16 -7.52 -2.67
N ASP A 40 -22.84 -8.74 -3.12
CA ASP A 40 -23.81 -9.73 -3.61
C ASP A 40 -24.20 -10.78 -2.55
N GLY A 41 -23.87 -10.51 -1.28
CA GLY A 41 -24.16 -11.40 -0.16
C GLY A 41 -22.94 -12.13 0.40
N ARG A 42 -23.06 -12.50 1.67
CA ARG A 42 -21.99 -13.08 2.48
C ARG A 42 -21.59 -14.46 1.96
N HIS A 43 -20.31 -14.62 1.65
CA HIS A 43 -19.69 -15.90 1.31
C HIS A 43 -18.46 -16.17 2.18
N CYS A 44 -18.10 -17.44 2.31
CA CYS A 44 -16.93 -17.86 3.08
C CYS A 44 -15.64 -17.50 2.34
N PRO A 45 -14.73 -16.70 2.93
CA PRO A 45 -13.47 -16.32 2.29
C PRO A 45 -12.46 -17.49 2.20
N HIS A 46 -12.73 -18.62 2.86
CA HIS A 46 -11.86 -19.80 2.81
C HIS A 46 -12.18 -20.76 1.66
N CYS A 47 -13.47 -20.93 1.35
CA CYS A 47 -13.91 -21.94 0.38
C CYS A 47 -14.96 -21.44 -0.63
N GLY A 48 -15.37 -20.17 -0.56
CA GLY A 48 -16.36 -19.58 -1.46
C GLY A 48 -17.82 -19.97 -1.20
N ASN A 49 -18.11 -20.85 -0.24
CA ASN A 49 -19.49 -21.27 0.02
C ASN A 49 -20.35 -20.09 0.52
N VAL A 50 -21.53 -19.93 -0.08
CA VAL A 50 -22.56 -18.92 0.28
C VAL A 50 -23.40 -19.35 1.48
N GLU A 51 -23.52 -20.66 1.73
CA GLU A 51 -24.26 -21.21 2.87
C GLU A 51 -23.50 -20.97 4.18
N THR A 52 -23.77 -19.80 4.77
CA THR A 52 -23.09 -19.31 5.96
C THR A 52 -24.12 -18.88 7.01
N THR A 53 -23.83 -19.21 8.27
CA THR A 53 -24.72 -18.93 9.40
C THR A 53 -24.10 -17.91 10.35
N GLU A 54 -24.95 -17.13 11.01
CA GLU A 54 -24.51 -16.25 12.09
C GLU A 54 -24.35 -17.04 13.38
N THR A 55 -23.28 -16.76 14.10
CA THR A 55 -22.99 -17.43 15.36
C THR A 55 -23.71 -16.74 16.51
N LYS A 56 -24.22 -17.53 17.44
CA LYS A 56 -24.84 -17.01 18.66
C LYS A 56 -23.83 -16.15 19.42
N ASN A 57 -24.23 -14.93 19.78
CA ASN A 57 -23.39 -13.94 20.46
C ASN A 57 -22.09 -13.55 19.71
N ARG A 58 -21.99 -13.84 18.40
CA ARG A 58 -20.82 -13.53 17.56
C ARG A 58 -19.50 -14.12 18.07
N LYS A 59 -19.55 -15.22 18.83
CA LYS A 59 -18.37 -15.91 19.40
C LYS A 59 -18.22 -17.30 18.78
N PRO A 60 -16.98 -17.74 18.45
CA PRO A 60 -15.70 -17.02 18.53
C PRO A 60 -15.50 -15.93 17.47
N MET A 61 -16.24 -15.99 16.35
CA MET A 61 -16.35 -14.93 15.35
C MET A 61 -17.80 -14.86 14.82
N PRO A 62 -18.23 -13.78 14.16
CA PRO A 62 -19.63 -13.55 13.79
C PRO A 62 -20.25 -14.60 12.86
N TYR A 63 -19.45 -15.26 12.02
CA TYR A 63 -19.97 -16.16 10.98
C TYR A 63 -19.32 -17.53 11.02
N TRP A 64 -20.10 -18.53 10.65
CA TRP A 64 -19.70 -19.92 10.52
C TRP A 64 -20.07 -20.46 9.14
N CYS A 65 -19.10 -21.10 8.48
CA CYS A 65 -19.31 -21.76 7.20
C CYS A 65 -19.59 -23.26 7.41
N GLY A 66 -20.71 -23.77 6.88
CA GLY A 66 -21.03 -25.19 6.92
C GLY A 66 -20.13 -26.05 6.04
N GLY A 67 -19.65 -25.51 4.91
CA GLY A 67 -18.83 -26.24 3.93
C GLY A 67 -17.43 -26.59 4.44
N CYS A 68 -16.65 -25.60 4.86
CA CYS A 68 -15.28 -25.81 5.38
C CYS A 68 -15.21 -25.87 6.90
N ARG A 69 -16.35 -25.83 7.60
CA ARG A 69 -16.46 -25.90 9.07
C ARG A 69 -15.50 -24.95 9.78
N SER A 70 -15.45 -23.71 9.30
CA SER A 70 -14.55 -22.67 9.82
C SER A 70 -15.32 -21.40 10.13
N TYR A 71 -14.86 -20.71 11.18
CA TYR A 71 -15.37 -19.40 11.55
C TYR A 71 -14.71 -18.31 10.72
N PHE A 72 -15.44 -17.23 10.42
CA PHE A 72 -14.88 -16.06 9.75
C PHE A 72 -15.60 -14.77 10.14
N SER A 73 -15.07 -13.64 9.68
CA SER A 73 -15.60 -12.30 9.87
C SER A 73 -15.27 -11.43 8.66
N VAL A 74 -15.77 -10.19 8.61
CA VAL A 74 -15.32 -9.17 7.64
C VAL A 74 -13.82 -8.92 7.64
N ARG A 75 -13.12 -9.29 8.72
CA ARG A 75 -11.67 -9.15 8.79
C ARG A 75 -10.94 -10.30 8.09
N THR A 76 -11.60 -11.43 7.84
CA THR A 76 -10.97 -12.62 7.29
C THR A 76 -10.73 -12.44 5.79
N GLY A 77 -9.47 -12.55 5.34
CA GLY A 77 -9.09 -12.27 3.95
C GLY A 77 -8.94 -10.78 3.62
N ALA A 78 -9.10 -9.89 4.61
CA ALA A 78 -9.03 -8.44 4.43
C ALA A 78 -7.76 -7.86 5.10
N PRO A 79 -7.37 -6.60 4.78
CA PRO A 79 -6.21 -5.93 5.42
C PRO A 79 -6.30 -5.88 6.96
N MET A 80 -7.51 -6.00 7.49
CA MET A 80 -7.85 -5.96 8.91
C MET A 80 -7.68 -7.31 9.62
N GLN A 81 -7.27 -8.35 8.90
CA GLN A 81 -7.14 -9.71 9.42
C GLN A 81 -6.21 -9.77 10.63
N ARG A 82 -6.64 -10.51 11.66
CA ARG A 82 -5.92 -10.69 12.95
C ARG A 82 -5.60 -9.39 13.68
N SER A 83 -6.23 -8.28 13.32
CA SER A 83 -6.11 -7.00 14.00
C SER A 83 -7.16 -6.85 15.09
N LYS A 84 -6.75 -6.36 16.27
CA LYS A 84 -7.65 -5.94 17.37
C LYS A 84 -8.08 -4.47 17.26
N ILE A 85 -7.68 -3.79 16.18
CA ILE A 85 -8.01 -2.38 15.96
C ILE A 85 -9.50 -2.29 15.57
N PRO A 86 -10.25 -1.32 16.14
CA PRO A 86 -11.65 -1.08 15.77
C PRO A 86 -11.80 -0.81 14.26
N LEU A 87 -12.83 -1.40 13.64
CA LEU A 87 -13.18 -1.19 12.23
C LEU A 87 -13.41 0.29 11.94
N ARG A 88 -13.98 1.04 12.88
CA ARG A 88 -14.12 2.50 12.75
C ARG A 88 -12.78 3.18 12.46
N LYS A 89 -11.71 2.79 13.16
CA LYS A 89 -10.36 3.35 12.92
C LYS A 89 -9.79 2.89 11.58
N TRP A 90 -10.08 1.67 11.14
CA TRP A 90 -9.71 1.19 9.81
C TRP A 90 -10.39 1.98 8.70
N ALA A 91 -11.69 2.25 8.80
CA ALA A 91 -12.42 3.05 7.83
C ALA A 91 -11.83 4.47 7.69
N ILE A 92 -11.55 5.12 8.83
CA ILE A 92 -10.89 6.44 8.85
C ILE A 92 -9.48 6.37 8.26
N ALA A 93 -8.69 5.34 8.61
CA ALA A 93 -7.35 5.17 8.08
C ALA A 93 -7.34 5.00 6.56
N ILE A 94 -8.22 4.13 6.03
CA ILE A 94 -8.38 3.88 4.60
C ILE A 94 -8.77 5.18 3.90
N TYR A 95 -9.77 5.90 4.41
CA TYR A 95 -10.18 7.19 3.85
C TYR A 95 -9.01 8.19 3.81
N LEU A 96 -8.29 8.37 4.92
CA LEU A 96 -7.18 9.32 4.98
C LEU A 96 -6.06 8.95 4.00
N VAL A 97 -5.76 7.66 3.85
CA VAL A 97 -4.71 7.19 2.93
C VAL A 97 -5.13 7.37 1.47
N LEU A 98 -6.37 7.02 1.12
CA LEU A 98 -6.85 7.03 -0.27
C LEU A 98 -7.22 8.42 -0.79
N THR A 99 -7.65 9.34 0.10
CA THR A 99 -8.02 10.71 -0.28
C THR A 99 -6.87 11.70 -0.17
N SER A 100 -5.74 11.31 0.43
CA SER A 100 -4.59 12.21 0.53
C SER A 100 -3.84 12.31 -0.79
N LEU A 101 -3.66 13.55 -1.27
CA LEU A 101 -2.84 13.85 -2.46
C LEU A 101 -1.37 13.46 -2.30
N LYS A 102 -0.89 13.38 -1.05
CA LYS A 102 0.48 12.98 -0.69
C LYS A 102 0.42 11.80 0.24
N SER A 103 1.45 10.95 0.18
CA SER A 103 1.60 9.81 1.07
C SER A 103 1.43 10.21 2.54
N VAL A 104 0.54 9.52 3.24
CA VAL A 104 0.33 9.72 4.68
C VAL A 104 1.48 9.06 5.45
N SER A 105 2.13 9.82 6.34
CA SER A 105 3.15 9.27 7.24
C SER A 105 2.52 8.54 8.43
N SER A 106 3.21 7.54 8.99
CA SER A 106 2.75 6.87 10.21
C SER A 106 2.64 7.83 11.40
N MET A 107 3.51 8.85 11.43
CA MET A 107 3.44 9.96 12.39
C MET A 107 2.11 10.73 12.31
N LYS A 108 1.68 11.07 11.09
CA LYS A 108 0.39 11.73 10.90
C LYS A 108 -0.76 10.81 11.31
N LEU A 109 -0.77 9.58 10.79
CA LEU A 109 -1.88 8.66 11.01
C LEU A 109 -2.08 8.31 12.48
N HIS A 110 -1.00 8.15 13.27
CA HIS A 110 -1.14 7.85 14.69
C HIS A 110 -1.79 8.99 15.46
N ARG A 111 -1.51 10.24 15.07
CA ARG A 111 -2.05 11.43 15.73
C ARG A 111 -3.53 11.58 15.45
N GLU A 112 -3.93 11.38 14.19
CA GLU A 112 -5.33 11.46 13.75
C GLU A 112 -6.19 10.37 14.40
N LEU A 113 -5.67 9.14 14.52
CA LEU A 113 -6.44 8.00 15.03
C LEU A 113 -6.31 7.77 16.55
N GLY A 114 -5.43 8.52 17.23
CA GLY A 114 -5.13 8.29 18.65
C GLY A 114 -4.67 6.85 18.92
N ILE A 115 -3.67 6.39 18.18
CA ILE A 115 -3.06 5.05 18.32
C ILE A 115 -1.54 5.19 18.46
N SER A 116 -0.85 4.08 18.76
CA SER A 116 0.61 4.09 18.74
C SER A 116 1.14 4.26 17.31
N GLN A 117 2.32 4.86 17.16
CA GLN A 117 2.97 5.01 15.85
C GLN A 117 3.24 3.66 15.18
N VAL A 118 3.59 2.63 15.95
CA VAL A 118 3.84 1.27 15.45
C VAL A 118 2.55 0.66 14.90
N THR A 119 1.42 0.87 15.59
CA THR A 119 0.11 0.43 15.10
C THR A 119 -0.29 1.17 13.82
N ALA A 120 -0.05 2.48 13.74
CA ALA A 120 -0.30 3.26 12.53
C ALA A 120 0.57 2.79 11.35
N TRP A 121 1.85 2.47 11.61
CA TRP A 121 2.76 1.92 10.62
C TRP A 121 2.28 0.56 10.10
N PHE A 122 1.82 -0.33 10.99
CA PHE A 122 1.20 -1.61 10.62
C PHE A 122 -0.03 -1.41 9.71
N MET A 123 -0.93 -0.50 10.07
CA MET A 123 -2.12 -0.21 9.25
C MET A 123 -1.74 0.32 7.87
N LEU A 124 -0.78 1.25 7.78
CA LEU A 124 -0.34 1.81 6.50
C LEU A 124 0.21 0.75 5.55
N HIS A 125 1.02 -0.18 6.06
CA HIS A 125 1.56 -1.26 5.23
C HIS A 125 0.47 -2.15 4.68
N ARG A 126 -0.48 -2.59 5.51
CA ARG A 126 -1.61 -3.42 5.07
C ARG A 126 -2.50 -2.73 4.04
N ILE A 127 -2.76 -1.43 4.22
CA ILE A 127 -3.57 -0.66 3.27
C ILE A 127 -2.84 -0.51 1.93
N ARG A 128 -1.53 -0.27 1.96
CA ARG A 128 -0.72 -0.11 0.73
C ARG A 128 -0.52 -1.43 0.00
N GLU A 129 -0.27 -2.51 0.73
CA GLU A 129 -0.16 -3.87 0.19
C GLU A 129 -1.46 -4.25 -0.53
N ALA A 130 -2.62 -3.99 0.09
CA ALA A 130 -3.91 -4.25 -0.52
C ALA A 130 -4.30 -3.32 -1.68
N TRP A 131 -3.53 -2.24 -1.89
CA TRP A 131 -3.70 -1.29 -2.99
C TRP A 131 -2.57 -1.42 -4.03
N ALA A 132 -1.62 -2.32 -3.85
CA ALA A 132 -0.59 -2.55 -4.86
C ALA A 132 -1.26 -3.26 -6.05
N ASP A 133 -1.23 -2.62 -7.22
CA ASP A 133 -1.64 -3.24 -8.49
C ASP A 133 -0.45 -4.04 -9.07
N ASP A 134 -0.75 -5.20 -9.66
CA ASP A 134 0.21 -6.12 -10.32
C ASP A 134 0.32 -5.86 -11.85
N ASP A 135 -0.13 -4.70 -12.35
CA ASP A 135 -0.11 -4.45 -13.80
C ASP A 135 1.34 -4.24 -14.27
N ASP A 136 1.83 -5.12 -15.14
CA ASP A 136 3.25 -5.37 -15.42
C ASP A 136 3.86 -4.48 -16.51
N GLN A 137 3.07 -3.61 -17.14
CA GLN A 137 3.50 -2.92 -18.34
C GLN A 137 3.32 -1.41 -18.22
N PHE A 138 4.43 -0.69 -18.36
CA PHE A 138 4.54 0.74 -18.16
C PHE A 138 4.97 1.43 -19.45
N ASP A 139 4.41 2.60 -19.70
CA ASP A 139 4.87 3.53 -20.74
C ASP A 139 5.21 4.88 -20.11
N GLY A 140 6.51 5.17 -19.97
CA GLY A 140 6.95 6.48 -19.56
C GLY A 140 8.41 6.54 -19.08
N PRO A 141 8.82 7.67 -18.47
CA PRO A 141 10.22 7.95 -18.21
C PRO A 141 10.81 7.01 -17.15
N VAL A 142 12.06 6.63 -17.38
CA VAL A 142 12.90 5.89 -16.44
C VAL A 142 13.84 6.89 -15.77
N ASP A 143 13.97 6.78 -14.45
CA ASP A 143 14.85 7.61 -13.63
C ASP A 143 15.61 6.74 -12.63
N GLU A 144 16.82 7.17 -12.29
CA GLU A 144 17.73 6.45 -11.39
C GLU A 144 17.99 7.27 -10.13
N THR A 145 17.85 6.62 -8.98
CA THR A 145 18.01 7.26 -7.66
C THR A 145 18.99 6.47 -6.81
N TYR A 146 19.95 7.16 -6.20
CA TYR A 146 20.93 6.55 -5.30
C TYR A 146 20.54 6.79 -3.84
N THR A 147 20.07 5.73 -3.17
CA THR A 147 19.59 5.76 -1.78
C THR A 147 20.66 5.25 -0.83
N GLY A 148 21.04 6.04 0.17
CA GLY A 148 22.02 5.60 1.17
C GLY A 148 22.42 6.69 2.16
N GLY A 149 23.11 6.28 3.23
CA GLY A 149 23.62 7.20 4.24
C GLY A 149 24.63 8.22 3.69
N LYS A 150 24.70 9.40 4.31
CA LYS A 150 25.70 10.41 3.94
C LYS A 150 27.12 9.85 4.15
N ARG A 151 28.06 10.13 3.24
CA ARG A 151 29.47 9.71 3.35
C ARG A 151 30.14 10.20 4.65
N ALA A 152 29.66 11.31 5.22
CA ALA A 152 30.11 11.81 6.54
C ALA A 152 29.83 10.82 7.68
N ASN A 153 28.76 10.02 7.58
CA ASN A 153 28.36 9.03 8.57
C ASN A 153 29.09 7.68 8.38
N MET A 154 29.92 7.53 7.34
CA MET A 154 30.72 6.33 7.13
C MET A 154 31.95 6.29 8.05
N SER A 155 32.37 5.08 8.41
CA SER A 155 33.60 4.86 9.18
C SER A 155 34.82 5.42 8.45
N LYS A 156 35.85 5.81 9.22
CA LYS A 156 37.11 6.34 8.66
C LYS A 156 37.79 5.32 7.73
N ALA A 157 37.78 4.04 8.10
CA ALA A 157 38.34 2.95 7.31
C ALA A 157 37.65 2.84 5.94
N LYS A 158 36.31 2.79 5.90
CA LYS A 158 35.57 2.69 4.65
C LYS A 158 35.74 3.92 3.76
N ARG A 159 35.83 5.12 4.36
CA ARG A 159 36.11 6.35 3.60
C ARG A 159 37.49 6.36 2.95
N LYS A 160 38.49 5.81 3.64
CA LYS A 160 39.88 5.69 3.16
C LYS A 160 39.95 4.70 2.00
N GLU A 161 39.40 3.50 2.18
CA GLU A 161 39.28 2.47 1.13
C GLU A 161 38.65 3.04 -0.16
N LEU A 162 37.52 3.74 -0.04
CA LEU A 162 36.84 4.35 -1.18
C LEU A 162 37.61 5.52 -1.81
N ALA A 163 38.46 6.21 -1.04
CA ALA A 163 39.31 7.28 -1.57
C ALA A 163 40.53 6.71 -2.32
N GLU A 164 41.13 5.64 -1.79
CA GLU A 164 42.26 4.93 -2.40
C GLU A 164 41.86 4.21 -3.70
N ALA A 165 40.63 3.69 -3.76
CA ALA A 165 40.04 3.14 -4.98
C ALA A 165 39.65 4.23 -6.02
N GLY A 166 39.98 5.51 -5.77
CA GLY A 166 39.73 6.62 -6.70
C GLY A 166 38.25 6.97 -6.89
N VAL A 167 37.37 6.45 -6.03
CA VAL A 167 35.92 6.55 -6.26
C VAL A 167 35.36 7.85 -5.67
N GLY A 168 34.70 8.63 -6.54
CA GLY A 168 34.19 9.97 -6.25
C GLY A 168 33.24 10.05 -5.06
N ARG A 169 32.93 11.27 -4.61
CA ARG A 169 32.11 11.55 -3.40
C ARG A 169 30.60 11.29 -3.57
N GLY A 170 30.15 10.84 -4.74
CA GLY A 170 28.75 10.78 -5.15
C GLY A 170 28.01 9.49 -4.77
N THR A 171 27.93 8.57 -5.72
CA THR A 171 26.99 7.42 -5.77
C THR A 171 27.49 6.17 -5.07
N VAL A 172 28.75 6.18 -4.65
CA VAL A 172 29.50 5.01 -4.15
C VAL A 172 28.98 4.51 -2.81
N GLY A 173 28.65 3.22 -2.73
CA GLY A 173 28.12 2.58 -1.53
C GLY A 173 26.67 2.93 -1.23
N LYS A 174 25.96 3.53 -2.18
CA LYS A 174 24.51 3.74 -2.12
C LYS A 174 23.81 2.62 -2.89
N THR A 175 22.64 2.25 -2.42
CA THR A 175 21.72 1.36 -3.14
C THR A 175 21.19 2.11 -4.34
N ILE A 176 21.36 1.53 -5.53
CA ILE A 176 20.82 2.06 -6.78
C ILE A 176 19.38 1.59 -6.86
N VAL A 177 18.46 2.53 -7.04
CA VAL A 177 17.05 2.25 -7.27
C VAL A 177 16.70 2.85 -8.63
N VAL A 178 16.36 1.99 -9.59
CA VAL A 178 15.87 2.44 -10.90
C VAL A 178 14.37 2.39 -10.84
N SER A 179 13.73 3.45 -11.33
CA SER A 179 12.28 3.58 -11.31
C SER A 179 11.74 3.93 -12.68
N MET A 180 10.58 3.40 -13.02
CA MET A 180 9.84 3.76 -14.22
C MET A 180 8.46 4.23 -13.84
N LYS A 181 8.00 5.31 -14.48
CA LYS A 181 6.66 5.86 -14.29
C LYS A 181 5.82 5.65 -15.53
N ASP A 182 4.67 5.00 -15.41
CA ASP A 182 3.66 4.98 -16.48
C ASP A 182 2.93 6.32 -16.51
N ARG A 183 2.86 6.95 -17.69
CA ARG A 183 2.24 8.28 -17.87
C ARG A 183 0.72 8.23 -17.83
N ASP A 184 0.11 7.14 -18.28
CA ASP A 184 -1.34 7.00 -18.41
C ASP A 184 -1.99 6.51 -17.11
N MET A 185 -1.35 5.55 -16.46
CA MET A 185 -1.76 4.92 -15.21
C MET A 185 -1.26 5.69 -13.99
N ASN A 186 -0.23 6.54 -14.16
CA ASN A 186 0.40 7.31 -13.08
C ASN A 186 0.95 6.41 -11.96
N GLU A 187 1.39 5.22 -12.34
CA GLU A 187 2.01 4.22 -11.47
C GLU A 187 3.53 4.33 -11.56
N VAL A 188 4.22 3.94 -10.49
CA VAL A 188 5.68 3.95 -10.43
C VAL A 188 6.15 2.58 -9.98
N ARG A 189 6.99 1.95 -10.78
CA ARG A 189 7.79 0.80 -10.35
C ARG A 189 9.20 1.23 -10.00
N ALA A 190 9.77 0.61 -8.99
CA ALA A 190 11.12 0.90 -8.55
C ALA A 190 11.79 -0.38 -8.04
N GLU A 191 12.96 -0.70 -8.59
CA GLU A 191 13.71 -1.91 -8.29
C GLU A 191 15.15 -1.58 -7.91
N VAL A 192 15.74 -2.47 -7.09
CA VAL A 192 17.13 -2.31 -6.64
C VAL A 192 18.07 -2.94 -7.66
N PHE A 193 19.01 -2.16 -8.16
CA PHE A 193 19.97 -2.60 -9.16
C PHE A 193 21.41 -2.65 -8.62
N PRO A 194 22.25 -3.54 -9.16
CA PRO A 194 23.68 -3.60 -8.81
C PRO A 194 24.49 -2.47 -9.48
N ASP A 195 24.06 -1.99 -10.65
CA ASP A 195 24.72 -0.96 -11.45
C ASP A 195 23.73 -0.15 -12.30
N THR A 196 24.22 0.87 -13.00
CA THR A 196 23.47 1.75 -13.93
C THR A 196 24.03 1.65 -15.35
N THR A 197 24.57 0.48 -15.71
CA THR A 197 25.13 0.29 -17.06
C THR A 197 24.02 0.20 -18.11
N GLU A 198 24.33 0.61 -19.33
CA GLU A 198 23.37 0.59 -20.45
C GLU A 198 22.70 -0.79 -20.65
N PRO A 199 23.41 -1.94 -20.60
CA PRO A 199 22.77 -3.25 -20.75
C PRO A 199 21.78 -3.57 -19.64
N THR A 200 22.13 -3.24 -18.38
CA THR A 200 21.30 -3.48 -17.20
C THR A 200 20.02 -2.64 -17.27
N LEU A 201 20.14 -1.36 -17.60
CA LEU A 201 19.01 -0.46 -17.72
C LEU A 201 18.11 -0.83 -18.92
N GLN A 202 18.69 -1.13 -20.08
CA GLN A 202 17.90 -1.56 -21.25
C GLN A 202 17.15 -2.87 -21.00
N ALA A 203 17.73 -3.82 -20.26
CA ALA A 203 17.05 -5.05 -19.87
C ALA A 203 15.81 -4.75 -19.01
N PHE A 204 15.96 -3.88 -18.00
CA PHE A 204 14.85 -3.43 -17.15
C PHE A 204 13.74 -2.76 -17.95
N VAL A 205 14.09 -1.86 -18.89
CA VAL A 205 13.08 -1.21 -19.73
C VAL A 205 12.38 -2.22 -20.63
N ARG A 206 13.10 -3.17 -21.25
CA ARG A 206 12.47 -4.18 -22.13
C ARG A 206 11.51 -5.11 -21.41
N GLU A 207 11.83 -5.46 -20.16
CA GLU A 207 11.00 -6.33 -19.34
C GLU A 207 9.66 -5.66 -18.97
N HIS A 208 9.69 -4.35 -18.75
CA HIS A 208 8.54 -3.62 -18.20
C HIS A 208 7.86 -2.67 -19.19
N ALA A 209 8.43 -2.43 -20.38
CA ALA A 209 7.83 -1.58 -21.39
C ALA A 209 6.72 -2.31 -22.15
N LYS A 210 5.69 -1.56 -22.58
CA LYS A 210 4.63 -2.09 -23.43
C LYS A 210 5.19 -2.62 -24.77
N PRO A 211 4.64 -3.73 -25.32
CA PRO A 211 5.02 -4.23 -26.63
C PRO A 211 4.89 -3.15 -27.71
N GLY A 212 5.99 -2.86 -28.42
CA GLY A 212 6.05 -1.80 -29.45
C GLY A 212 6.57 -0.45 -28.97
N ALA A 213 6.95 -0.31 -27.70
CA ALA A 213 7.68 0.86 -27.22
C ALA A 213 9.05 0.99 -27.92
N THR A 214 9.44 2.23 -28.24
CA THR A 214 10.75 2.54 -28.82
C THR A 214 11.71 2.93 -27.70
N LEU A 215 12.87 2.27 -27.65
CA LEU A 215 13.96 2.58 -26.71
C LEU A 215 14.80 3.76 -27.22
#